data_AF-A0A9P4USN7-F1
#
_entry.id   AF-A0A9P4USN7-F1
#
_cell.length_a   1.000
_cell.length_b   1.000
_cell.length_c   1.000
_cell.angle_alpha   90.00
_cell.angle_beta   90.00
_cell.angle_gamma   90.00
#
_symmetry.space_group_name_H-M   'P 1'
#
loop_
_entity.id
_entity.type
_entity.pdbx_description
1 polymer ?
#
loop_
_entity_poly.entity_id
_entity_poly.type
_entity_poly.pdbx_seq_one_letter_code
_entity_poly.pdbx_strand_id
1 'polypeptide(L)' 'IKFTDAVSRKFSFPWHICRSWKGMESIIQQAFRGIDVIGHHVQEGHYDLIGPDGEIVLPQLWETTVQP' A
#
# COMPACT_ATOMS: atom_id res chain seq x y z
N ILE A 1 2.74 -4.96 9.50
CA ILE A 1 1.91 -5.23 8.30
C ILE A 1 2.72 -6.00 7.27
N LYS A 2 2.16 -7.11 6.76
CA LYS A 2 2.72 -7.83 5.61
C LYS A 2 2.11 -7.26 4.34
N PHE A 3 2.94 -6.81 3.41
CA PHE A 3 2.50 -6.20 2.16
C PHE A 3 3.15 -6.92 0.99
N THR A 4 2.36 -7.25 -0.03
CA THR A 4 2.85 -7.78 -1.31
C THR A 4 2.42 -6.82 -2.39
N ASP A 5 3.35 -6.41 -3.23
CA ASP A 5 3.07 -5.47 -4.31
C ASP A 5 2.72 -6.18 -5.64
N ALA A 6 2.37 -5.39 -6.66
CA ALA A 6 1.98 -5.88 -7.98
C ALA A 6 3.09 -6.63 -8.73
N VAL A 7 4.35 -6.51 -8.30
CA VAL A 7 5.51 -7.21 -8.88
C VAL A 7 6.03 -8.31 -7.95
N SER A 8 5.19 -8.78 -7.02
CA SER A 8 5.43 -9.92 -6.12
C SER A 8 6.57 -9.74 -5.11
N ARG A 9 6.99 -8.50 -4.83
CA ARG A 9 7.92 -8.21 -3.73
C ARG A 9 7.16 -8.22 -2.42
N LYS A 10 7.77 -8.81 -1.39
CA LYS A 10 7.20 -8.93 -0.05
C LYS A 10 7.91 -7.97 0.90
N PHE A 11 7.12 -7.23 1.65
CA PHE A 11 7.59 -6.27 2.63
C PHE A 11 6.97 -6.55 4.00
N SER A 12 7.70 -6.19 5.05
CA SER A 12 7.19 -6.15 6.42
C SER A 12 7.41 -4.75 6.97
N PHE A 13 6.31 -4.05 7.27
CA PHE A 13 6.35 -2.68 7.74
C PHE A 13 5.92 -2.57 9.20
N PRO A 14 6.54 -1.66 9.98
CA PRO A 14 6.12 -1.39 11.34
C PRO A 14 4.67 -0.87 11.40
N TRP A 15 3.87 -1.43 12.32
CA TRP A 15 2.46 -1.07 12.51
C TRP A 15 2.24 0.43 12.70
N HIS A 16 3.05 1.07 13.55
CA HIS A 16 2.90 2.50 13.87
C HIS A 16 3.07 3.43 12.67
N ILE A 17 3.70 2.96 11.58
CA ILE A 17 3.82 3.71 10.33
C ILE A 17 2.60 3.46 9.45
N CYS A 18 2.20 2.19 9.28
CA CYS A 18 1.10 1.83 8.37
C CYS A 18 -0.31 1.96 8.98
N ARG A 19 -0.45 2.28 10.27
CA ARG A 19 -1.76 2.50 10.90
C ARG A 19 -2.56 3.69 10.35
N SER A 20 -1.99 4.48 9.44
CA SER A 20 -2.64 5.60 8.77
C SER A 20 -2.49 5.47 7.27
N TRP A 21 -3.48 5.95 6.50
CA TRP A 21 -3.43 5.89 5.04
C TRP A 21 -2.19 6.59 4.52
N LYS A 22 -1.93 7.82 5.00
CA LYS A 22 -0.76 8.61 4.61
C LYS A 22 0.57 7.87 4.81
N GLY A 23 0.69 7.15 5.92
CA GLY A 23 1.90 6.36 6.20
C GLY A 23 2.04 5.16 5.25
N MET A 24 0.94 4.46 4.98
CA MET A 24 0.91 3.37 4.01
C MET A 24 1.20 3.86 2.58
N GLU A 25 0.52 4.91 2.13
CA GLU A 25 0.69 5.54 0.81
C GLU A 25 2.13 5.99 0.58
N SER A 26 2.75 6.64 1.58
CA SER A 26 4.15 7.05 1.49
C SER A 26 5.11 5.87 1.28
N ILE A 27 4.85 4.74 1.95
CA ILE A 27 5.66 3.53 1.77
C ILE A 27 5.44 2.93 0.38
N ILE A 28 4.19 2.86 -0.09
CA ILE A 28 3.84 2.39 -1.43
C ILE A 28 4.57 3.25 -2.47
N GLN A 29 4.42 4.57 -2.42
CA GLN A 29 5.10 5.49 -3.34
C GLN A 29 6.61 5.30 -3.33
N GLN A 30 7.23 5.09 -2.17
CA GLN A 30 8.66 4.83 -2.05
C GLN A 30 9.06 3.48 -2.67
N ALA A 31 8.28 2.42 -2.44
CA ALA A 31 8.57 1.08 -2.96
C ALA A 31 8.56 1.04 -4.49
N PHE A 32 7.79 1.91 -5.14
CA PHE A 32 7.68 1.99 -6.60
C PHE A 32 8.56 3.08 -7.24
N ARG A 33 9.44 3.74 -6.46
CA ARG A 33 10.44 4.65 -7.04
C ARG A 33 11.40 3.87 -7.93
N GLY A 34 11.54 4.30 -9.18
CA GLY A 34 12.46 3.71 -10.15
C GLY A 34 11.98 2.40 -10.77
N ILE A 35 10.70 2.04 -10.62
CA ILE A 35 10.11 0.94 -11.40
C ILE A 35 9.47 1.53 -12.65
N ASP A 36 10.06 1.22 -13.80
CA ASP A 36 9.58 1.69 -15.09
C ASP A 36 8.16 1.19 -15.39
N VAL A 37 7.42 1.98 -16.17
CA VAL A 37 6.00 1.78 -16.55
C VAL A 37 5.00 2.00 -15.41
N ILE A 38 5.11 1.26 -14.30
CA ILE A 38 4.08 1.29 -13.24
C ILE A 38 4.32 2.37 -12.17
N GLY A 39 5.57 2.82 -11.99
CA GLY A 39 5.94 3.75 -10.94
C GLY A 39 5.19 5.09 -11.03
N HIS A 40 4.98 5.61 -12.24
CA HIS A 40 4.23 6.85 -12.49
C HIS A 40 2.79 6.74 -11.99
N HIS A 41 2.08 5.69 -12.39
CA HIS A 41 0.70 5.43 -11.95
C HIS A 41 0.61 5.33 -10.42
N VAL A 42 1.60 4.68 -9.78
CA VAL A 42 1.63 4.59 -8.32
C VAL A 42 1.85 5.95 -7.66
N GLN A 43 2.70 6.83 -8.21
CA GLN A 43 2.86 8.19 -7.68
C GLN A 43 1.57 9.01 -7.78
N GLU A 44 0.76 8.78 -8.81
CA GLU A 44 -0.53 9.45 -9.01
C GLU A 44 -1.67 8.86 -8.17
N GLY A 45 -1.44 7.77 -7.44
CA GLY A 45 -2.50 7.10 -6.67
C GLY A 45 -3.38 6.16 -7.50
N HIS A 46 -2.96 5.80 -8.72
CA HIS A 46 -3.71 4.92 -9.61
C HIS A 46 -3.47 3.43 -9.27
N TYR A 47 -3.91 3.01 -8.09
CA TYR A 47 -3.85 1.62 -7.63
C TYR A 47 -4.94 1.32 -6.60
N ASP A 48 -5.31 0.04 -6.50
CA ASP A 48 -6.15 -0.47 -5.42
C ASP A 48 -5.29 -1.22 -4.40
N LEU A 49 -5.66 -1.12 -3.12
CA LEU A 49 -5.17 -2.04 -2.10
C LEU A 49 -6.15 -3.18 -1.94
N ILE A 50 -5.62 -4.40 -1.92
CA ILE A 50 -6.42 -5.61 -1.75
C ILE A 50 -6.17 -6.16 -0.35
N GLY A 51 -7.24 -6.39 0.39
CA GLY A 51 -7.21 -6.99 1.71
C GLY A 51 -6.95 -8.50 1.67
N PRO A 52 -6.77 -9.14 2.84
CA PRO A 52 -6.48 -10.57 2.92
C PRO A 52 -7.57 -11.47 2.31
N ASP A 53 -8.83 -11.00 2.31
CA ASP A 53 -9.98 -11.75 1.81
C ASP A 53 -10.32 -11.40 0.34
N GLY A 54 -9.49 -10.58 -0.32
CA GLY A 54 -9.63 -10.21 -1.73
C GLY A 54 -10.49 -8.96 -1.98
N GLU A 55 -10.92 -8.27 -0.94
CA GLU A 55 -11.69 -7.03 -1.01
C GLU A 55 -10.81 -5.81 -1.32
N ILE A 56 -11.38 -4.82 -2.03
CA ILE A 56 -10.70 -3.53 -2.24
C ILE A 56 -10.82 -2.70 -0.96
N VAL A 57 -9.67 -2.24 -0.45
CA VAL A 57 -9.58 -1.36 0.71
C VAL A 57 -9.52 0.09 0.22
N LEU A 58 -10.57 0.85 0.54
CA LEU A 58 -10.62 2.28 0.21
C LEU A 58 -9.71 3.09 1.15
N PRO A 59 -8.97 4.10 0.65
CA PRO A 59 -8.15 4.98 1.47
C PRO A 59 -8.87 5.58 2.69
N GLN A 60 -10.14 5.95 2.52
CA GLN A 60 -10.97 6.57 3.56
C GLN A 60 -11.38 5.61 4.68
N LEU A 61 -11.32 4.30 4.42
CA LEU A 61 -11.64 3.25 5.37
C LEU A 61 -10.38 2.57 5.92
N TRP A 62 -9.20 3.07 5.56
CA TRP A 62 -7.94 2.41 5.90
C TRP A 62 -7.76 2.27 7.41
N GLU A 63 -7.90 3.37 8.18
CA GLU A 63 -7.70 3.36 9.63
C GLU A 63 -8.67 2.42 10.38
N THR A 64 -9.85 2.14 9.81
CA THR A 64 -10.85 1.25 10.42
C THR A 64 -10.70 -0.20 9.95
N THR A 65 -10.13 -0.42 8.77
CA THR A 65 -9.92 -1.74 8.18
C THR A 65 -8.64 -2.39 8.71
N VAL A 66 -7.58 -1.59 8.85
CA VAL A 66 -6.26 -2.10 9.19
C VAL A 66 -6.16 -2.37 10.68
N GLN A 67 -5.58 -3.52 11.06
CA GLN A 67 -5.42 -3.96 12.45
C GLN A 67 -3.98 -4.43 12.72
N PRO A 68 -3.50 -4.36 13.99
CA PRO A 68 -2.14 -4.74 14.37
C PRO A 68 -1.71 -6.15 13.96
#